data_AF-A0A1B6IAX8-F1
#
_entry.id   AF-A0A1B6IAX8-F1
#
_cell.length_a   1.000
_cell.length_b   1.000
_cell.length_c   1.000
_cell.angle_alpha   90.00
_cell.angle_beta   90.00
_cell.angle_gamma   90.00
#
_symmetry.space_group_name_H-M   'P 1'
#
loop_
_entity.id
_entity.type
_entity.pdbx_description
1 polymer ?
#
loop_
_entity_poly.entity_id
_entity_poly.type
_entity_poly.pdbx_seq_one_letter_code
_entity_poly.pdbx_strand_id
1 'polypeptide(L)'
;EGTSPSLRYQKKGYILEDNKNMKESYIEMRRSDVFLDDVMDRLCEKMNDYARGIHIDTGELEVLPLVIGKNMNPVLQEYKLVQDGDLESLEFYCQSVLSEYADDMINLFKAGGKDILDMCFGTELCSGYERKYNPIRFDEL
;
A
#
# COMPACT_ATOMS: atom_id res chain seq x y z
N GLU A 1 -0.31 -17.97 -11.09
CA GLU A 1 -0.52 -19.07 -10.14
C GLU A 1 -1.00 -18.50 -8.82
N GLY A 2 -2.12 -19.01 -8.28
CA GLY A 2 -2.79 -18.42 -7.12
C GLY A 2 -2.14 -18.87 -5.82
N THR A 3 -1.53 -17.93 -5.10
CA THR A 3 -1.03 -18.16 -3.74
C THR A 3 -2.23 -18.32 -2.79
N SER A 4 -2.46 -19.55 -2.35
CA SER A 4 -3.52 -19.87 -1.40
C SER A 4 -3.24 -19.15 -0.07
N PRO A 5 -4.14 -18.27 0.39
CA PRO A 5 -3.80 -17.33 1.45
C PRO A 5 -3.73 -17.92 2.88
N SER A 6 -3.94 -19.22 3.00
CA SER A 6 -3.95 -20.01 4.24
C SER A 6 -2.66 -20.80 4.46
N LEU A 7 -1.64 -20.63 3.59
CA LEU A 7 -0.35 -21.28 3.83
C LEU A 7 0.28 -20.74 5.12
N ARG A 8 0.82 -21.64 5.94
CA ARG A 8 1.47 -21.32 7.21
C ARG A 8 2.94 -21.68 7.12
N TYR A 9 3.83 -20.76 7.49
CA TYR A 9 5.25 -21.03 7.60
C TYR A 9 5.60 -21.37 9.05
N GLN A 10 6.39 -22.43 9.24
CA GLN A 10 6.88 -22.82 10.56
C GLN A 10 8.10 -21.95 10.91
N LYS A 11 7.97 -21.06 11.87
CA LYS A 11 9.12 -20.30 12.39
C LYS A 11 9.96 -21.26 13.23
N LYS A 12 11.10 -21.72 12.71
CA LYS A 12 12.09 -22.46 13.51
C LYS A 12 12.61 -21.53 14.62
N GLY A 13 12.21 -21.83 15.86
CA GLY A 13 12.78 -21.17 17.05
C GLY A 13 14.11 -21.83 17.40
N TYR A 14 15.15 -21.03 17.64
CA TYR A 14 16.40 -21.51 18.23
C TYR A 14 16.27 -21.42 19.77
N ILE A 15 16.64 -22.48 20.50
CA ILE A 15 16.67 -22.49 21.97
C ILE A 15 18.13 -22.53 22.44
N LEU A 16 18.54 -21.57 23.25
CA LEU A 16 19.72 -21.64 24.11
C LEU A 16 19.22 -21.92 25.53
N GLU A 17 18.88 -23.16 25.86
CA GLU A 17 18.68 -23.69 27.22
C GLU A 17 18.10 -25.11 27.18
N ASP A 18 18.68 -25.98 28.01
CA ASP A 18 18.61 -27.45 27.92
C ASP A 18 17.27 -28.08 28.35
N ASN A 19 16.25 -27.27 28.67
CA ASN A 19 14.98 -27.75 29.23
C ASN A 19 13.80 -26.84 28.88
N LYS A 20 13.06 -27.08 27.78
CA LYS A 20 11.60 -26.80 27.68
C LYS A 20 10.98 -27.13 26.32
N ASN A 21 9.76 -27.67 26.38
CA ASN A 21 8.86 -27.97 25.27
C ASN A 21 8.88 -26.89 24.16
N MET A 22 9.22 -27.33 22.95
CA MET A 22 9.23 -26.53 21.73
C MET A 22 7.78 -26.24 21.31
N LYS A 23 7.28 -25.02 21.59
CA LYS A 23 6.03 -24.56 20.97
C LYS A 23 6.33 -24.15 19.53
N GLU A 24 5.90 -24.97 18.58
CA GLU A 24 5.92 -24.63 17.16
C GLU A 24 5.02 -23.39 16.94
N SER A 25 5.63 -22.27 16.57
CA SER A 25 4.89 -21.06 16.20
C SER A 25 4.73 -21.02 14.69
N TYR A 26 3.48 -20.99 14.23
CA TYR A 26 3.13 -20.85 12.82
C TYR A 26 2.69 -19.42 12.57
N ILE A 27 3.25 -18.79 11.54
CA ILE A 27 2.80 -17.47 11.08
C ILE A 27 2.06 -17.68 9.76
N GLU A 28 0.88 -17.06 9.63
CA GLU A 28 0.15 -17.02 8.37
C GLU A 28 0.97 -16.26 7.32
N MET A 29 1.12 -16.81 6.12
CA MET A 29 2.00 -16.25 5.09
C MET A 29 1.63 -14.80 4.72
N ARG A 30 0.34 -14.45 4.79
CA ARG A 30 -0.15 -13.07 4.63
C ARG A 30 0.49 -12.04 5.57
N ARG A 31 1.09 -12.49 6.68
CA ARG A 31 1.70 -11.66 7.73
C ARG A 31 3.22 -11.82 7.82
N SER A 32 3.83 -12.57 6.89
CA SER A 32 5.29 -12.68 6.83
C SER A 32 5.89 -11.47 6.11
N ASP A 33 7.04 -10.99 6.58
CA ASP A 33 7.77 -9.85 6.00
C ASP A 33 7.97 -10.01 4.49
N VAL A 34 8.51 -11.16 4.09
CA VAL A 34 8.77 -11.49 2.67
C VAL A 34 7.51 -11.36 1.80
N PHE A 35 6.35 -11.76 2.30
CA PHE A 35 5.11 -11.64 1.53
C PHE A 35 4.64 -10.19 1.44
N LEU A 36 4.81 -9.41 2.51
CA LEU A 36 4.39 -8.01 2.54
C LEU A 36 5.31 -7.16 1.65
N ASP A 37 6.63 -7.40 1.68
CA ASP A 37 7.61 -6.77 0.79
C ASP A 37 7.25 -7.02 -0.68
N ASP A 38 7.03 -8.29 -1.04
CA ASP A 38 6.60 -8.69 -2.40
C ASP A 38 5.29 -8.00 -2.83
N VAL A 39 4.36 -7.77 -1.91
CA VAL A 39 3.09 -7.07 -2.20
C VAL A 39 3.34 -5.57 -2.42
N MET A 40 4.20 -4.97 -1.61
CA MET A 40 4.53 -3.55 -1.68
C MET A 40 5.31 -3.22 -2.96
N ASP A 41 6.24 -4.07 -3.39
CA ASP A 41 6.94 -3.89 -4.67
C ASP A 41 5.98 -3.89 -5.85
N ARG A 42 5.07 -4.87 -5.90
CA ARG A 42 4.02 -4.96 -6.93
C ARG A 42 3.04 -3.78 -6.89
N LEU A 43 2.83 -3.17 -5.73
CA LEU A 43 1.99 -1.98 -5.59
C LEU A 43 2.61 -0.78 -6.29
N CYS A 44 3.92 -0.57 -6.16
CA CYS A 44 4.58 0.55 -6.82
C CYS A 44 4.65 0.36 -8.33
N GLU A 45 4.87 -0.86 -8.84
CA GLU A 45 4.76 -1.14 -10.27
C GLU A 45 3.37 -0.75 -10.82
N LYS A 46 2.31 -0.98 -10.02
CA LYS A 46 0.94 -0.62 -10.37
C LYS A 46 0.69 0.88 -10.45
N MET A 47 1.54 1.72 -9.86
CA MET A 47 1.40 3.18 -9.96
C MET A 47 1.62 3.70 -11.39
N ASN A 48 2.24 2.91 -12.28
CA ASN A 48 2.31 3.22 -13.71
C ASN A 48 0.94 3.20 -14.41
N ASP A 49 -0.06 2.51 -13.83
CA ASP A 49 -1.43 2.50 -14.33
C ASP A 49 -2.22 3.76 -13.88
N TYR A 50 -1.59 4.69 -13.15
CA TYR A 50 -2.19 5.90 -12.59
C TYR A 50 -1.50 7.16 -13.09
N ALA A 51 -2.21 8.29 -13.02
CA ALA A 51 -1.68 9.61 -13.32
C ALA A 51 -2.11 10.64 -12.28
N ARG A 52 -1.29 11.68 -12.13
CA ARG A 52 -1.64 12.89 -11.37
C ARG A 52 -2.44 13.83 -12.25
N GLY A 53 -3.56 14.33 -11.74
CA GLY A 53 -4.41 15.29 -12.43
C GLY A 53 -4.82 16.42 -11.49
N ILE A 54 -4.91 17.63 -12.03
CA ILE A 54 -5.55 18.76 -11.33
C ILE A 54 -6.96 18.90 -11.88
N HIS A 55 -7.98 18.76 -11.03
CA HIS A 55 -9.38 18.92 -11.43
C HIS A 55 -9.59 20.34 -11.96
N ILE A 56 -10.22 20.48 -13.12
CA ILE A 56 -10.34 21.77 -13.82
C ILE A 56 -11.18 22.78 -13.02
N ASP A 57 -12.29 22.33 -12.43
CA ASP A 57 -13.19 23.22 -11.69
C ASP A 57 -12.77 23.50 -10.23
N THR A 58 -12.33 22.48 -9.49
CA THR A 58 -11.96 22.63 -8.06
C THR A 58 -10.51 23.04 -7.86
N GLY A 59 -9.63 22.76 -8.82
CA GLY A 59 -8.19 22.94 -8.70
C GLY A 59 -7.51 21.93 -7.77
N GLU A 60 -8.21 20.87 -7.36
CA GLU A 60 -7.67 19.84 -6.46
C GLU A 60 -6.74 18.88 -7.21
N LEU A 61 -5.61 18.52 -6.58
CA LEU A 61 -4.66 17.53 -7.09
C LEU A 61 -5.10 16.13 -6.66
N GLU A 62 -5.28 15.25 -7.63
CA GLU A 62 -5.73 13.88 -7.41
C GLU A 62 -4.90 12.87 -8.20
N VAL A 63 -4.89 11.63 -7.72
CA VAL A 63 -4.28 10.47 -8.40
C VAL A 63 -5.40 9.61 -8.96
N LEU A 64 -5.41 9.40 -10.27
CA LEU A 64 -6.50 8.79 -11.00
C LEU A 64 -5.99 7.60 -11.82
N PRO A 65 -6.74 6.48 -11.90
CA PRO A 65 -6.39 5.38 -12.78
C PRO A 65 -6.52 5.84 -14.24
N LEU A 66 -5.56 5.49 -15.08
CA LEU A 66 -5.59 5.77 -16.52
C LEU A 66 -6.64 4.91 -17.22
N VAL A 67 -6.81 3.66 -16.77
CA VAL A 67 -7.69 2.66 -17.40
C VAL A 67 -8.69 2.14 -16.37
N ILE A 68 -9.96 2.10 -16.74
CA ILE A 68 -11.03 1.43 -15.99
C ILE A 68 -11.55 0.26 -16.83
N GLY A 69 -11.34 -0.96 -16.34
CA GLY A 69 -11.66 -2.18 -17.06
C GLY A 69 -10.79 -2.34 -18.32
N LYS A 70 -11.38 -2.11 -19.50
CA LYS A 70 -10.68 -2.19 -20.80
C LYS A 70 -10.60 -0.85 -21.54
N ASN A 71 -11.14 0.20 -20.93
CA ASN A 71 -11.29 1.51 -21.57
C ASN A 71 -10.49 2.57 -20.80
N MET A 72 -10.08 3.62 -21.50
CA MET A 72 -9.52 4.82 -20.86
C MET A 72 -10.52 5.39 -19.86
N ASN A 73 -10.05 5.87 -18.71
CA ASN A 73 -10.90 6.47 -17.70
C ASN A 73 -11.58 7.74 -18.27
N PRO A 74 -12.92 7.76 -18.41
CA PRO A 74 -13.63 8.87 -19.05
C PRO A 74 -13.56 10.17 -18.23
N VAL A 75 -13.36 10.05 -16.91
CA VAL A 75 -13.28 11.19 -15.98
C VAL A 75 -11.99 11.99 -16.18
N LEU A 76 -10.95 11.41 -16.81
CA LEU A 76 -9.70 12.13 -17.08
C LEU A 76 -9.88 13.42 -17.90
N GLN A 77 -11.00 13.57 -18.62
CA GLN A 77 -11.32 14.79 -19.37
C GLN A 77 -11.60 16.00 -18.45
N GLU A 78 -11.97 15.75 -17.20
CA GLU A 78 -12.24 16.77 -16.17
C GLU A 78 -10.94 17.23 -15.48
N TYR A 79 -9.80 16.63 -15.85
CA TYR A 79 -8.51 16.86 -15.20
C TYR A 79 -7.45 17.33 -16.19
N LYS A 80 -6.65 18.30 -15.73
CA LYS A 80 -5.39 18.63 -16.37
C LYS A 80 -4.31 17.68 -15.87
N LEU A 81 -3.92 16.71 -16.71
CA LEU A 81 -2.86 15.76 -16.36
C LEU A 81 -1.52 16.49 -16.15
N VAL A 82 -0.90 16.20 -15.02
CA VAL A 82 0.45 16.68 -14.70
C VAL A 82 1.42 15.72 -15.38
N GLN A 83 2.15 16.21 -16.37
CA GLN A 83 3.17 15.41 -17.05
C GLN A 83 4.43 15.35 -16.18
N ASP A 84 5.03 14.17 -16.11
CA ASP A 84 6.22 13.84 -15.32
C ASP A 84 7.53 14.48 -15.86
N GLY A 85 7.45 15.59 -16.60
CA GLY A 85 8.59 16.17 -17.32
C GLY A 85 9.79 16.47 -16.43
N ASP A 86 9.56 17.10 -15.28
CA ASP A 86 10.57 17.41 -14.24
C ASP A 86 10.20 16.81 -12.87
N LEU A 87 9.13 16.03 -12.79
CA LEU A 87 8.60 15.46 -11.56
C LEU A 87 8.82 13.96 -11.53
N GLU A 88 9.25 13.43 -10.40
CA GLU A 88 9.39 11.99 -10.20
C GLU A 88 8.06 11.27 -10.47
N SER A 89 8.13 10.10 -11.12
CA SER A 89 6.95 9.29 -11.45
C SER A 89 6.23 8.83 -10.18
N LEU A 90 4.94 8.51 -10.29
CA LEU A 90 4.19 7.94 -9.16
C LEU A 90 4.80 6.63 -8.65
N GLU A 91 5.40 5.83 -9.53
CA GLU A 91 6.16 4.64 -9.15
C GLU A 91 7.37 5.02 -8.27
N PHE A 92 8.18 5.99 -8.70
CA PHE A 92 9.34 6.43 -7.92
C PHE A 92 8.93 7.03 -6.57
N TYR A 93 7.87 7.83 -6.56
CA TYR A 93 7.32 8.38 -5.32
C TYR A 93 6.85 7.26 -4.37
N CYS A 94 6.15 6.25 -4.91
CA CYS A 94 5.74 5.08 -4.14
C CYS A 94 6.95 4.33 -3.57
N GLN A 95 7.99 4.07 -4.38
CA GLN A 95 9.22 3.43 -3.92
C GLN A 95 9.91 4.23 -2.81
N SER A 96 9.92 5.55 -2.91
CA SER A 96 10.50 6.44 -1.90
C SER A 96 9.73 6.35 -0.58
N VAL A 97 8.40 6.40 -0.63
CA VAL A 97 7.53 6.23 0.54
C VAL A 97 7.71 4.85 1.18
N LEU A 98 7.75 3.78 0.37
CA LEU A 98 7.98 2.44 0.91
C LEU A 98 9.37 2.32 1.54
N SER A 99 10.41 2.84 0.91
CA SER A 99 11.77 2.80 1.45
C SER A 99 11.88 3.46 2.83
N GLU A 100 11.16 4.56 3.03
CA GLU A 100 11.16 5.31 4.29
C GLU A 100 10.28 4.67 5.38
N TYR A 101 9.11 4.15 5.00
CA TYR A 101 8.08 3.72 5.96
C TYR A 101 7.83 2.20 5.98
N ALA A 102 8.58 1.38 5.24
CA ALA A 102 8.36 -0.07 5.10
C ALA A 102 8.17 -0.76 6.45
N ASP A 103 9.06 -0.52 7.41
CA ASP A 103 8.99 -1.14 8.73
C ASP A 103 7.69 -0.80 9.47
N ASP A 104 7.25 0.46 9.42
CA ASP A 104 6.01 0.91 10.04
C ASP A 104 4.78 0.30 9.36
N MET A 105 4.78 0.25 8.02
CA MET A 105 3.71 -0.36 7.24
C MET A 105 3.59 -1.86 7.53
N ILE A 106 4.71 -2.59 7.50
CA ILE A 106 4.78 -4.02 7.79
C ILE A 106 4.26 -4.32 9.19
N ASN A 107 4.67 -3.54 10.20
CA ASN A 107 4.23 -3.71 11.58
C ASN A 107 2.72 -3.46 11.71
N LEU A 108 2.19 -2.45 11.02
CA LEU A 108 0.76 -2.15 10.99
C LEU A 108 -0.05 -3.29 10.34
N PHE A 109 0.39 -3.81 9.20
CA PHE A 109 -0.27 -4.93 8.53
C PHE A 109 -0.19 -6.22 9.34
N LYS A 110 0.94 -6.50 10.00
CA LYS A 110 1.09 -7.63 10.94
C LYS A 110 0.16 -7.54 12.13
N ALA A 111 -0.03 -6.34 12.68
CA ALA A 111 -0.95 -6.09 13.79
C ALA A 111 -2.43 -6.23 13.39
N GLY A 112 -2.72 -6.40 12.09
CA GLY A 112 -4.08 -6.43 11.57
C GLY A 112 -4.71 -5.05 11.55
N GLY A 113 -3.89 -3.99 11.40
CA GLY A 113 -4.36 -2.65 11.11
C GLY A 113 -5.33 -2.70 9.94
N LYS A 114 -6.55 -2.23 10.18
CA LYS A 114 -7.64 -2.27 9.18
C LYS A 114 -7.75 -0.98 8.39
N ASP A 115 -7.14 0.09 8.88
CA ASP A 115 -7.33 1.43 8.34
C ASP A 115 -6.00 2.01 7.87
N ILE A 116 -5.92 2.30 6.58
CA ILE A 116 -4.78 2.98 5.96
C ILE A 116 -4.63 4.42 6.49
N LEU A 117 -5.70 4.98 7.07
CA LEU A 117 -5.66 6.28 7.72
C LEU A 117 -4.78 6.24 8.98
N ASP A 118 -4.79 5.13 9.74
CA ASP A 118 -3.93 4.99 10.92
C ASP A 118 -2.44 5.02 10.53
N MET A 119 -2.11 4.52 9.34
CA MET A 119 -0.77 4.62 8.77
C MET A 119 -0.45 6.06 8.38
N CYS A 120 -1.31 6.72 7.60
CA CYS A 120 -1.02 8.06 7.08
C CYS A 120 -0.90 9.12 8.17
N PHE A 121 -1.72 9.03 9.23
CA PHE A 121 -1.65 9.93 10.39
C PHE A 121 -0.66 9.47 11.47
N GLY A 122 -0.25 8.20 11.44
CA GLY A 122 0.82 7.67 12.29
C GLY A 122 2.21 8.02 11.77
N THR A 123 2.34 8.37 10.48
CA THR A 123 3.56 8.84 9.83
C THR A 123 3.45 10.33 9.45
N GLU A 124 4.48 10.89 8.81
CA GLU A 124 4.45 12.27 8.32
C GLU A 124 3.74 12.41 6.96
N LEU A 125 3.22 11.31 6.38
CA LEU A 125 2.58 11.30 5.07
C LEU A 125 1.34 12.20 4.98
N CYS A 126 0.55 12.30 6.05
CA CYS A 126 -0.63 13.17 6.14
C CYS A 126 -0.41 14.43 7.02
N SER A 127 0.83 14.83 7.30
CA SER A 127 1.16 15.95 8.22
C SER A 127 0.51 17.29 7.85
N GLY A 128 0.13 17.49 6.58
CA GLY A 128 -0.59 18.68 6.08
C GLY A 128 -2.09 18.48 5.83
N TYR A 129 -2.65 17.32 6.15
CA TYR A 129 -4.05 17.00 5.88
C TYR A 129 -4.86 16.94 7.17
N GLU A 130 -6.01 17.62 7.23
CA GLU A 130 -6.97 17.39 8.31
C GLU A 130 -7.73 16.08 8.03
N ARG A 131 -7.97 15.26 9.08
CA ARG A 131 -8.83 14.07 8.99
C ARG A 131 -10.26 14.46 8.57
N LYS A 132 -10.50 14.59 7.27
CA LYS A 132 -11.85 14.55 6.70
C LYS A 132 -12.19 13.08 6.51
N TYR A 133 -12.91 12.50 7.46
CA TYR A 133 -13.41 11.14 7.35
C TYR A 133 -14.30 11.04 6.11
N ASN A 134 -13.80 10.44 5.03
CA ASN A 134 -14.60 10.16 3.84
C ASN A 134 -14.66 8.64 3.67
N PRO A 135 -15.80 8.00 3.99
CA PRO A 135 -15.93 6.55 3.98
C PRO A 135 -16.18 6.07 2.56
N ILE A 136 -15.19 6.14 1.67
CA ILE A 136 -15.26 5.34 0.46
C ILE A 136 -14.81 3.93 0.84
N ARG A 137 -15.80 3.09 1.16
CA ARG A 137 -15.59 1.65 1.28
C ARG A 137 -15.27 1.12 -0.11
N PHE A 138 -14.04 0.64 -0.28
CA PHE A 138 -13.63 -0.15 -1.45
C PHE A 138 -14.47 -1.45 -1.62
N ASP A 139 -15.30 -1.80 -0.63
CA ASP A 139 -16.25 -2.91 -0.67
C ASP A 139 -17.48 -2.64 -1.57
N GLU A 140 -17.69 -1.42 -2.06
CA GLU A 140 -18.86 -1.00 -2.85
C GLU A 140 -18.57 -0.73 -4.33
N LEU A 141 -17.39 -1.13 -4.85
CA LEU A 141 -17.02 -1.09 -6.28
C LEU A 141 -17.03 -2.48 -6.93
#